data_AF-A0A4Q6AJX2-F1
#
_entry.id   AF-A0A4Q6AJX2-F1
#
_cell.length_a   1.000
_cell.length_b   1.000
_cell.length_c   1.000
_cell.angle_alpha   90.00
_cell.angle_beta   90.00
_cell.angle_gamma   90.00
#
_symmetry.space_group_name_H-M   'P 1'
#
loop_
_entity.id
_entity.type
_entity.pdbx_description
1 polymer ?
#
loop_
_entity_poly.entity_id
_entity_poly.type
_entity_poly.pdbx_seq_one_letter_code
_entity_poly.pdbx_strand_id
1 'polypeptide(L)'
;MSVRPGVTSDYYTYVIGKNEKGKPIRKYYSVEECLNMYRPDKRLVLTWYPVFNMTLEEVWATYGVSEAYLDAFRQEYTDDKTINEHWPFHPAYVMGNQRVSCMICVLGSKSDLKNGALHNPELHAEYASMELTSGIMFRKGFSITNILDKEGEPIASNQLDLF
;
A
#
# COMPACT_ATOMS: atom_id res chain seq x y z
N MET A 1 12.13 -2.15 9.02
CA MET A 1 11.28 -3.35 8.88
C MET A 1 12.21 -4.55 8.79
N SER A 2 12.24 -5.44 9.78
CA SER A 2 13.16 -6.61 9.74
C SER A 2 12.73 -7.54 8.61
N VAL A 3 13.63 -7.74 7.63
CA VAL A 3 13.47 -8.78 6.60
C VAL A 3 13.36 -10.10 7.36
N ARG A 4 12.28 -10.86 7.12
CA ARG A 4 12.12 -12.17 7.74
C ARG A 4 13.26 -13.06 7.25
N PRO A 5 14.03 -13.72 8.14
CA PRO A 5 15.07 -14.65 7.71
C PRO A 5 14.49 -15.68 6.74
N GLY A 6 15.10 -15.80 5.55
CA GLY A 6 14.74 -16.80 4.54
C GLY A 6 13.76 -16.36 3.44
N VAL A 7 13.36 -15.09 3.39
CA VAL A 7 12.64 -14.54 2.22
C VAL A 7 13.67 -13.90 1.28
N THR A 8 14.38 -14.72 0.49
CA THR A 8 15.11 -14.22 -0.69
C THR A 8 14.33 -14.55 -1.95
N SER A 9 14.72 -13.97 -3.08
CA SER A 9 14.17 -14.28 -4.41
C SER A 9 14.27 -15.76 -4.78
N ASP A 10 14.99 -16.57 -4.01
CA ASP A 10 15.39 -17.92 -4.37
C ASP A 10 14.57 -18.99 -3.64
N TYR A 11 13.64 -18.58 -2.77
CA TYR A 11 12.84 -19.47 -1.94
C TYR A 11 11.33 -19.32 -2.13
N TYR A 12 10.64 -20.46 -2.07
CA TYR A 12 9.18 -20.58 -2.19
C TYR A 12 8.57 -21.07 -0.87
N THR A 13 7.36 -20.62 -0.56
CA THR A 13 6.66 -21.00 0.69
C THR A 13 5.73 -22.17 0.46
N TYR A 14 5.87 -23.24 1.26
CA TYR A 14 4.95 -24.38 1.26
C TYR A 14 4.37 -24.61 2.67
N VAL A 15 3.06 -24.88 2.74
CA VAL A 15 2.38 -25.19 4.01
C VAL A 15 2.42 -26.70 4.23
N ILE A 16 3.23 -27.14 5.19
CA ILE A 16 3.44 -28.57 5.48
C ILE A 16 2.43 -29.12 6.50
N GLY A 17 1.62 -28.26 7.13
CA GLY A 17 0.64 -28.66 8.13
C GLY A 17 0.24 -27.50 9.04
N LYS A 18 -0.38 -27.82 10.16
CA LYS A 18 -0.71 -26.87 11.24
C LYS A 18 0.03 -27.31 12.51
N ASN A 19 0.46 -26.35 13.34
CA ASN A 19 1.00 -26.66 14.66
C ASN A 19 -0.14 -26.96 15.65
N GLU A 20 0.21 -27.31 16.89
CA GLU A 20 -0.73 -27.60 17.99
C GLU A 20 -1.74 -26.48 18.26
N LYS A 21 -1.41 -25.25 17.88
CA LYS A 21 -2.27 -24.06 17.99
C LYS A 21 -3.08 -23.78 16.72
N GLY A 22 -3.10 -24.71 15.77
CA GLY A 22 -3.80 -24.58 14.49
C GLY A 22 -3.16 -23.61 13.49
N LYS A 23 -1.98 -23.03 13.80
CA LYS A 23 -1.29 -22.09 12.93
C LYS A 23 -0.56 -22.84 11.81
N PRO A 24 -0.64 -22.40 10.55
CA PRO A 24 0.09 -23.01 9.45
C PRO A 24 1.60 -23.04 9.72
N ILE A 25 2.20 -24.22 9.62
CA ILE A 25 3.66 -24.38 9.62
C ILE A 25 4.11 -24.17 8.18
N ARG A 26 4.93 -23.15 7.98
CA ARG A 26 5.50 -22.79 6.68
C ARG A 26 6.94 -23.26 6.64
N LYS A 27 7.31 -23.97 5.58
CA LYS A 27 8.70 -24.27 5.24
C LYS A 27 9.05 -23.58 3.93
N TYR A 28 10.28 -23.10 3.85
CA TYR A 28 10.84 -22.51 2.64
C TYR A 28 11.59 -23.60 1.88
N TYR A 29 11.40 -23.64 0.57
CA TYR A 29 12.05 -24.60 -0.33
C TYR A 29 12.71 -23.86 -1.49
N SER A 30 13.85 -24.35 -1.97
CA SER A 30 14.45 -23.88 -3.23
C SER A 30 13.62 -24.33 -4.44
N VAL A 31 13.90 -23.77 -5.63
CA VAL A 31 13.30 -24.25 -6.89
C VAL A 31 13.54 -25.75 -7.07
N GLU A 32 14.79 -26.19 -6.87
CA GLU A 32 15.21 -27.58 -7.06
C GLU A 32 14.47 -28.52 -6.11
N GLU A 33 14.33 -28.13 -4.84
CA GLU A 33 13.55 -28.92 -3.87
C GLU A 33 12.07 -29.01 -4.27
N CYS A 34 11.47 -27.91 -4.75
CA CYS A 34 10.10 -27.92 -5.26
C CYS A 34 9.93 -28.82 -6.48
N LEU A 35 10.88 -28.81 -7.41
CA LEU A 35 10.87 -29.68 -8.59
C LEU A 35 11.03 -31.15 -8.22
N ASN A 36 11.90 -31.47 -7.26
CA ASN A 36 12.09 -32.84 -6.77
C ASN A 36 10.86 -33.40 -6.04
N MET A 37 10.07 -32.54 -5.39
CA MET A 37 8.81 -32.93 -4.74
C MET A 37 7.60 -32.88 -5.69
N TYR A 38 7.79 -32.42 -6.93
CA TYR A 38 6.70 -32.22 -7.87
C TYR A 38 6.00 -33.54 -8.21
N ARG A 39 4.66 -33.52 -8.15
CA ARG A 39 3.82 -34.64 -8.59
C ARG A 39 3.11 -34.23 -9.88
N PRO A 40 3.28 -34.96 -10.99
CA PRO A 40 2.68 -34.61 -12.28
C PRO A 40 1.15 -34.47 -12.28
N ASP A 41 0.45 -35.13 -11.34
CA ASP A 41 -1.00 -35.04 -11.18
C ASP A 41 -1.46 -33.78 -10.42
N LYS A 42 -0.54 -32.95 -9.95
CA LYS A 42 -0.80 -31.70 -9.23
C LYS A 42 -0.25 -30.51 -10.00
N ARG A 43 -0.88 -29.35 -9.82
CA ARG A 43 -0.35 -28.07 -10.31
C ARG A 43 0.77 -27.60 -9.37
N LEU A 44 1.96 -27.36 -9.90
CA LEU A 44 3.02 -26.64 -9.19
C LEU A 44 2.83 -25.13 -9.37
N VAL A 45 2.82 -24.38 -8.27
CA VAL A 45 2.79 -22.93 -8.28
C VAL A 45 3.97 -22.42 -7.46
N LEU A 46 4.87 -21.72 -8.12
CA LEU A 46 6.06 -21.11 -7.55
C LEU A 46 5.84 -19.60 -7.48
N THR A 47 5.83 -19.01 -6.28
CA THR A 47 5.79 -17.56 -6.08
C THR A 47 7.19 -16.96 -5.99
N TRP A 48 7.59 -16.23 -7.03
CA TRP A 48 8.87 -15.53 -7.08
C TRP A 48 8.70 -14.08 -6.58
N TYR A 49 9.60 -13.63 -5.69
CA TYR A 49 9.53 -12.32 -5.03
C TYR A 49 10.76 -11.44 -5.36
N PRO A 50 10.95 -11.02 -6.62
CA PRO A 50 12.19 -10.35 -7.06
C PRO A 50 12.46 -9.00 -6.37
N VAL A 51 11.40 -8.30 -5.97
CA VAL A 51 11.49 -6.94 -5.42
C VAL A 51 11.44 -6.89 -3.89
N PHE A 52 11.31 -8.03 -3.22
CA PHE A 52 11.08 -8.05 -1.76
C PHE A 52 12.27 -7.57 -0.93
N ASN A 53 13.48 -7.68 -1.49
CA ASN A 53 14.71 -7.24 -0.85
C ASN A 53 15.20 -5.89 -1.34
N MET A 54 14.44 -5.23 -2.22
CA MET A 54 14.77 -3.91 -2.72
C MET A 54 14.20 -2.84 -1.77
N THR A 55 15.02 -1.84 -1.50
CA THR A 55 14.60 -0.55 -0.96
C THR A 55 13.78 0.22 -2.00
N LEU A 56 13.05 1.25 -1.55
CA LEU A 56 12.30 2.11 -2.47
C LEU A 56 13.22 2.82 -3.47
N GLU A 57 14.40 3.24 -3.02
CA GLU A 57 15.42 3.85 -3.88
C GLU A 57 15.88 2.88 -4.98
N GLU A 58 16.19 1.62 -4.64
CA GLU A 58 16.57 0.60 -5.61
C GLU A 58 15.45 0.29 -6.62
N VAL A 59 14.19 0.32 -6.17
CA VAL A 59 13.03 0.15 -7.07
C VAL A 59 12.96 1.30 -8.08
N TRP A 60 13.14 2.55 -7.66
CA TRP A 60 13.19 3.69 -8.57
C TRP A 60 14.40 3.64 -9.50
N ALA A 61 15.57 3.27 -8.97
CA ALA A 61 16.81 3.16 -9.73
C ALA A 61 16.72 2.11 -10.86
N THR A 62 15.87 1.08 -10.72
CA THR A 62 15.61 0.08 -11.77
C THR A 62 15.02 0.71 -13.04
N TYR A 63 14.36 1.87 -12.91
CA TYR A 63 13.83 2.66 -14.02
C TYR A 63 14.69 3.89 -14.34
N GLY A 64 15.91 3.99 -13.79
CA GLY A 64 16.78 5.14 -13.96
C GLY A 64 16.30 6.41 -13.24
N VAL A 65 15.42 6.27 -12.24
CA VAL A 65 14.85 7.39 -11.48
C VAL A 65 15.58 7.54 -10.16
N SER A 66 16.05 8.76 -9.88
CA SER A 66 16.53 9.14 -8.55
C SER A 66 15.43 9.85 -7.75
N GLU A 67 15.59 9.94 -6.43
CA GLU A 67 14.68 10.73 -5.60
C GLU A 67 14.62 12.20 -6.05
N ALA A 68 15.78 12.78 -6.40
CA ALA A 68 15.86 14.15 -6.92
C ALA A 68 15.07 14.33 -8.23
N TYR A 69 15.06 13.32 -9.11
CA TYR A 69 14.25 13.33 -10.33
C TYR A 69 12.75 13.37 -9.96
N LEU A 70 12.29 12.47 -9.10
CA LEU A 70 10.89 12.42 -8.66
C LEU A 70 10.46 13.74 -7.98
N ASP A 71 11.32 14.30 -7.13
CA ASP A 71 11.03 15.52 -6.40
C ASP A 71 10.96 16.75 -7.32
N ALA A 72 11.75 16.79 -8.40
CA ALA A 72 11.62 17.84 -9.41
C ALA A 72 10.22 17.86 -10.07
N PHE A 73 9.69 16.69 -10.45
CA PHE A 73 8.34 16.61 -11.02
C PHE A 73 7.23 16.87 -10.00
N ARG A 74 7.45 16.51 -8.72
CA ARG A 74 6.52 16.87 -7.65
C ARG A 74 6.46 18.38 -7.42
N GLN A 75 7.61 19.05 -7.53
CA GLN A 75 7.69 20.50 -7.40
C GLN A 75 6.95 21.16 -8.57
N GLU A 76 7.20 20.73 -9.81
CA GLU A 76 6.49 21.22 -10.99
C GLU A 76 4.97 21.04 -10.88
N TYR A 77 4.51 19.85 -10.45
CA TYR A 77 3.10 19.62 -10.17
C TYR A 77 2.57 20.54 -9.05
N THR A 78 3.37 20.82 -8.03
CA THR A 78 2.95 21.67 -6.91
C THR A 78 2.67 23.09 -7.38
N ASP A 79 3.52 23.60 -8.28
CA ASP A 79 3.46 24.97 -8.80
C ASP A 79 2.33 25.15 -9.80
N ASP A 80 2.20 24.24 -10.78
CA ASP A 80 1.29 24.43 -11.91
C ASP A 80 0.01 23.59 -11.83
N LYS A 81 -0.07 22.62 -10.92
CA LYS A 81 -1.16 21.62 -10.83
C LYS A 81 -1.41 20.87 -12.13
N THR A 82 -0.41 20.80 -13.01
CA THR A 82 -0.46 20.04 -14.26
C THR A 82 0.54 18.90 -14.22
N ILE A 83 0.19 17.79 -14.88
CA ILE A 83 1.10 16.64 -14.98
C ILE A 83 1.98 16.87 -16.21
N ASN A 84 3.28 16.95 -15.98
CA ASN A 84 4.26 17.07 -17.06
C ASN A 84 4.11 15.90 -18.04
N GLU A 85 4.07 16.20 -19.34
CA GLU A 85 3.88 15.21 -20.42
C GLU A 85 5.01 14.18 -20.53
N HIS A 86 6.19 14.48 -19.98
CA HIS A 86 7.34 13.59 -19.92
C HIS A 86 7.36 12.70 -18.68
N TRP A 87 6.40 12.84 -17.76
CA TRP A 87 6.30 11.96 -16.60
C TRP A 87 5.86 10.54 -17.01
N PRO A 88 6.73 9.51 -16.90
CA PRO A 88 6.45 8.21 -17.51
C PRO A 88 5.70 7.24 -16.56
N PHE A 89 5.42 7.65 -15.32
CA PHE A 89 4.76 6.81 -14.31
C PHE A 89 3.35 7.29 -14.00
N HIS A 90 2.66 6.59 -13.10
CA HIS A 90 1.33 7.00 -12.69
C HIS A 90 1.32 8.42 -12.09
N PRO A 91 0.37 9.30 -12.47
CA PRO A 91 0.31 10.70 -11.99
C PRO A 91 0.28 10.85 -10.46
N ALA A 92 -0.35 9.90 -9.77
CA ALA A 92 -0.44 9.94 -8.31
C ALA A 92 0.92 10.08 -7.60
N TYR A 93 2.02 9.59 -8.18
CA TYR A 93 3.35 9.71 -7.56
C TYR A 93 3.86 11.16 -7.53
N VAL A 94 3.63 11.94 -8.59
CA VAL A 94 3.96 13.37 -8.64
C VAL A 94 2.96 14.23 -7.89
N MET A 95 1.72 13.74 -7.73
CA MET A 95 0.75 14.32 -6.79
C MET A 95 1.12 14.09 -5.31
N GLY A 96 2.17 13.32 -5.03
CA GLY A 96 2.71 13.10 -3.68
C GLY A 96 2.34 11.75 -3.05
N ASN A 97 1.70 10.85 -3.78
CA ASN A 97 1.44 9.51 -3.25
C ASN A 97 2.74 8.69 -3.16
N GLN A 98 2.81 7.84 -2.15
CA GLN A 98 3.87 6.84 -1.96
C GLN A 98 3.53 5.50 -2.62
N ARG A 99 2.23 5.24 -2.86
CA ARG A 99 1.73 4.04 -3.53
C ARG A 99 0.53 4.36 -4.39
N VAL A 100 0.34 3.55 -5.44
CA VAL A 100 -0.89 3.53 -6.23
C VAL A 100 -1.78 2.40 -5.74
N SER A 101 -3.02 2.74 -5.41
CA SER A 101 -4.05 1.82 -4.95
C SER A 101 -5.43 2.41 -5.24
N CYS A 102 -6.48 1.98 -4.53
CA CYS A 102 -7.77 2.68 -4.59
C CYS A 102 -7.59 4.17 -4.26
N MET A 103 -8.37 5.04 -4.90
CA MET A 103 -8.33 6.49 -4.68
C MET A 103 -8.46 6.85 -3.20
N ILE A 104 -9.41 6.24 -2.48
CA ILE A 104 -9.59 6.36 -1.02
C ILE A 104 -9.31 5.00 -0.37
N CYS A 105 -8.04 4.56 -0.37
CA CYS A 105 -7.68 3.25 0.15
C CYS A 105 -7.66 3.19 1.68
N VAL A 106 -8.42 2.28 2.29
CA VAL A 106 -8.40 2.01 3.75
C VAL A 106 -7.04 1.53 4.29
N LEU A 107 -6.13 1.11 3.42
CA LEU A 107 -4.75 0.74 3.78
C LEU A 107 -3.71 1.82 3.41
N GLY A 108 -4.12 2.95 2.83
CA GLY A 108 -3.25 4.05 2.42
C GLY A 108 -2.63 4.81 3.59
N SER A 109 -1.49 5.49 3.35
CA SER A 109 -0.99 6.47 4.31
C SER A 109 -1.97 7.66 4.42
N LYS A 110 -1.80 8.49 5.45
CA LYS A 110 -2.62 9.70 5.60
C LYS A 110 -2.40 10.69 4.45
N SER A 111 -1.16 10.80 3.94
CA SER A 111 -0.84 11.64 2.78
C SER A 111 -1.49 11.12 1.50
N ASP A 112 -1.42 9.80 1.23
CA ASP A 112 -2.08 9.21 0.05
C ASP A 112 -3.60 9.42 0.10
N LEU A 113 -4.20 9.27 1.30
CA LEU A 113 -5.63 9.51 1.50
C LEU A 113 -6.01 10.97 1.28
N LYS A 114 -5.22 11.90 1.80
CA LYS A 114 -5.45 13.35 1.61
C LYS A 114 -5.40 13.70 0.13
N ASN A 115 -4.40 13.21 -0.59
CA ASN A 115 -4.33 13.37 -2.04
C ASN A 115 -5.52 12.73 -2.74
N GLY A 116 -5.90 11.51 -2.36
CA GLY A 116 -7.09 10.84 -2.86
C GLY A 116 -8.35 11.68 -2.72
N ALA A 117 -8.56 12.25 -1.53
CA ALA A 117 -9.73 13.08 -1.22
C ALA A 117 -9.72 14.42 -1.97
N LEU A 118 -8.55 15.09 -2.06
CA LEU A 118 -8.41 16.35 -2.79
C LEU A 118 -8.70 16.21 -4.29
N HIS A 119 -8.23 15.12 -4.92
CA HIS A 119 -8.41 14.91 -6.36
C HIS A 119 -9.74 14.20 -6.70
N ASN A 120 -10.44 13.62 -5.72
CA ASN A 120 -11.70 12.90 -5.91
C ASN A 120 -12.74 13.34 -4.85
N PRO A 121 -13.17 14.61 -4.86
CA PRO A 121 -14.02 15.17 -3.79
C PRO A 121 -15.39 14.50 -3.68
N GLU A 122 -15.99 14.09 -4.80
CA GLU A 122 -17.28 13.39 -4.80
C GLU A 122 -17.18 12.02 -4.10
N LEU A 123 -16.11 11.26 -4.41
CA LEU A 123 -15.85 9.98 -3.78
C LEU A 123 -15.57 10.15 -2.28
N HIS A 124 -14.79 11.18 -1.90
CA HIS A 124 -14.56 11.51 -0.50
C HIS A 124 -15.88 11.79 0.25
N ALA A 125 -16.78 12.57 -0.36
CA ALA A 125 -18.09 12.86 0.20
C ALA A 125 -18.95 11.58 0.37
N GLU A 126 -18.88 10.65 -0.59
CA GLU A 126 -19.57 9.35 -0.49
C GLU A 126 -19.06 8.53 0.70
N TYR A 127 -17.74 8.42 0.86
CA TYR A 127 -17.13 7.72 2.01
C TYR A 127 -17.48 8.40 3.34
N ALA A 128 -17.47 9.73 3.40
CA ALA A 128 -17.89 10.49 4.57
C ALA A 128 -19.36 10.22 4.91
N SER A 129 -20.24 10.20 3.91
CA SER A 129 -21.66 9.88 4.08
C SER A 129 -21.88 8.46 4.59
N MET A 130 -21.15 7.47 4.06
CA MET A 130 -21.21 6.08 4.53
C MET A 130 -20.78 5.95 6.00
N GLU A 131 -19.69 6.62 6.39
CA GLU A 131 -19.22 6.62 7.78
C GLU A 131 -20.27 7.25 8.72
N LEU A 132 -20.80 8.42 8.36
CA LEU A 132 -21.84 9.10 9.16
C LEU A 132 -23.14 8.29 9.26
N THR A 133 -23.55 7.62 8.18
CA THR A 133 -24.81 6.85 8.15
C THR A 133 -24.69 5.53 8.90
N SER A 134 -23.54 4.88 8.85
CA SER A 134 -23.31 3.59 9.50
C SER A 134 -22.89 3.70 10.97
N GLY A 135 -22.35 4.86 11.38
CA GLY A 135 -21.68 5.03 12.67
C GLY A 135 -20.34 4.27 12.77
N ILE A 136 -19.85 3.71 11.65
CA ILE A 136 -18.61 2.93 11.62
C ILE A 136 -17.50 3.79 11.02
N MET A 137 -16.47 4.04 11.82
CA MET A 137 -15.29 4.78 11.37
C MET A 137 -14.58 4.10 10.20
N PHE A 138 -14.01 4.91 9.30
CA PHE A 138 -13.21 4.43 8.16
C PHE A 138 -12.06 3.51 8.58
N ARG A 139 -11.38 3.84 9.69
CA ARG A 139 -10.42 2.97 10.37
C ARG A 139 -10.59 3.08 11.88
N LYS A 140 -10.09 2.11 12.63
CA LYS A 140 -10.08 2.19 14.08
C LYS A 140 -9.35 3.45 14.55
N GLY A 141 -10.09 4.39 15.15
CA GLY A 141 -9.56 5.65 15.67
C GLY A 141 -9.22 6.68 14.59
N PHE A 142 -9.72 6.52 13.37
CA PHE A 142 -9.50 7.47 12.28
C PHE A 142 -10.74 7.57 11.40
N SER A 143 -11.31 8.77 11.36
CA SER A 143 -12.48 9.12 10.55
C SER A 143 -12.07 9.73 9.22
N ILE A 144 -12.73 9.34 8.13
CA ILE A 144 -12.45 9.91 6.81
C ILE A 144 -12.99 11.33 6.65
N THR A 145 -13.95 11.74 7.48
CA THR A 145 -14.53 13.09 7.40
C THR A 145 -13.49 14.17 7.67
N ASN A 146 -12.48 13.85 8.49
CA ASN A 146 -11.51 14.82 9.00
C ASN A 146 -10.18 14.79 8.22
N ILE A 147 -10.10 14.06 7.11
CA ILE A 147 -8.84 13.88 6.36
C ILE A 147 -8.32 15.17 5.71
N LEU A 148 -9.22 16.11 5.43
CA LEU A 148 -8.91 17.41 4.85
C LEU A 148 -8.75 18.51 5.90
N ASP A 149 -9.05 18.22 7.17
CA ASP A 149 -8.90 19.18 8.26
C ASP A 149 -7.41 19.54 8.41
N LYS A 150 -7.17 20.80 8.80
CA LYS A 150 -5.81 21.25 9.09
C LYS A 150 -5.28 20.43 10.28
N GLU A 151 -4.10 19.85 10.14
CA GLU A 151 -3.45 19.15 11.27
C GLU A 151 -3.27 20.15 12.42
N GLY A 152 -4.00 19.96 13.54
CA GLY A 152 -3.86 20.85 14.69
C GLY A 152 -4.98 20.90 15.73
N GLU A 153 -6.14 20.27 15.54
CA GLU A 153 -7.20 20.26 16.57
C GLU A 153 -7.60 18.81 16.90
N PRO A 154 -7.35 18.33 18.14
CA PRO A 154 -7.90 17.05 18.59
C PRO A 154 -9.42 17.19 18.68
N ILE A 155 -10.13 16.35 17.94
CA ILE A 155 -11.57 16.20 18.13
C ILE A 155 -11.77 15.59 19.51
N ALA A 156 -12.43 16.34 20.40
CA ALA A 156 -12.77 15.89 21.73
C ALA A 156 -13.52 14.55 21.63
N SER A 157 -13.16 13.62 22.52
CA SER A 157 -13.75 12.27 22.63
C SER A 157 -15.26 12.25 22.88
N ASN A 158 -15.92 13.41 22.96
CA ASN A 158 -17.28 13.57 23.45
C ASN A 158 -18.30 13.75 22.31
N GLN A 159 -17.89 13.53 21.05
CA GLN A 159 -18.79 13.62 19.89
C GLN A 159 -19.17 12.27 19.26
N LEU A 160 -18.80 11.15 19.90
CA LEU A 160 -19.22 9.80 19.49
C LEU A 160 -20.32 9.20 20.39
N ASP A 161 -20.85 9.97 21.35
CA ASP A 161 -21.98 9.55 22.21
C ASP A 161 -23.33 10.12 21.73
N LEU A 162 -23.55 10.15 20.41
CA LEU A 162 -24.89 10.29 19.87
C LEU A 162 -25.07 9.24 18.77
N PHE A 163 -25.87 8.23 19.14
CA PHE A 163 -26.32 7.02 18.44
C PHE A 163 -25.52 5.74 18.71
#